data_AF-A0A8T3TBQ4-F1
#
_entry.id   AF-A0A8T3TBQ4-F1
#
_cell.length_a   1.000
_cell.length_b   1.000
_cell.length_c   1.000
_cell.angle_alpha   90.00
_cell.angle_beta   90.00
_cell.angle_gamma   90.00
#
_symmetry.space_group_name_H-M   'P 1'
#
loop_
_entity.id
_entity.type
_entity.pdbx_description
1 polymer ?
#
loop_
_entity_poly.entity_id
_entity_poly.type
_entity_poly.pdbx_seq_one_letter_code
_entity_poly.pdbx_strand_id
1 'polypeptide(L)'
;DVVDHDGGVVRRVRLERMRPARRYELAWDGRNDAGSIMANGPYRIRVSARDDTEETVVEALVTKARYVLYPPDPKAVLIAIDPGHGSTWPGAVAPDGSREADFNLDIGLRLRAMLEGARGRVVMTRTTDADANDPAWDRDGDGLIEYRDDLAARPDVANLARADVFLALHNNLAISPTVGGPSTFYNPDRSFSAESARLAGFVQRHMVARLLAYRTDTWRPYDHGVLRYDYYVLAPYAPPRLPRPTLMPGILGESLFLSHPFELSLLKLPEVRQSIAVAYYNAVAEYLAGRPDAAGYRGSLSTELARPGEAMSASVRVTARGMSSAAGWTLDLHAVPAAVLYDGSGSRGEPLGSMPLPDLAPGTSVRMEIGFQAPSAAGTWIIKADVRLPDGSYLSDRGSPALQLPLTTVSAEPSTAPEPSVGTTLPPEPSPEPSPVGEP
;
A
#
# COMPACT_ATOMS: atom_id res chain seq x y z
N ASP A 1 32.55 15.50 -1.41
CA ASP A 1 32.47 15.18 0.02
C ASP A 1 31.17 14.46 0.33
N VAL A 2 31.23 13.44 1.20
CA VAL A 2 30.06 12.86 1.87
C VAL A 2 30.05 13.46 3.26
N VAL A 3 28.93 14.07 3.61
CA VAL A 3 28.76 14.84 4.85
C VAL A 3 27.68 14.14 5.68
N ASP A 4 27.94 13.96 6.96
CA ASP A 4 26.94 13.45 7.91
C ASP A 4 25.92 14.53 8.31
N HIS A 5 24.98 14.15 9.16
CA HIS A 5 23.93 15.04 9.66
C HIS A 5 24.48 16.24 10.45
N ASP A 6 25.63 16.08 11.12
CA ASP A 6 26.25 17.12 11.95
C ASP A 6 27.11 18.10 11.13
N GLY A 7 27.14 17.93 9.80
CA GLY A 7 27.99 18.73 8.90
C GLY A 7 29.44 18.23 8.84
N GLY A 8 29.75 17.10 9.46
CA GLY A 8 31.06 16.45 9.43
C GLY A 8 31.31 15.81 8.07
N VAL A 9 32.46 16.11 7.45
CA VAL A 9 32.88 15.40 6.23
C VAL A 9 33.41 14.02 6.63
N VAL A 10 32.68 12.97 6.27
CA VAL A 10 33.02 11.59 6.61
C VAL A 10 33.81 10.90 5.50
N ARG A 11 33.61 11.30 4.25
CA ARG A 11 34.36 10.77 3.11
C ARG A 11 34.71 11.91 2.17
N ARG A 12 35.97 12.00 1.77
CA ARG A 12 36.42 12.94 0.74
C ARG A 12 36.93 12.17 -0.46
N VAL A 13 36.21 12.29 -1.57
CA VAL A 13 36.70 11.82 -2.87
C VAL A 13 37.14 13.04 -3.67
N ARG A 14 38.44 13.14 -3.93
CA ARG A 14 39.04 14.18 -4.78
C ARG A 14 39.61 13.54 -6.04
N LEU A 15 39.39 14.19 -7.18
CA LEU A 15 40.11 13.86 -8.40
C LEU A 15 41.41 14.67 -8.41
N GLU A 16 42.56 14.00 -8.45
CA GLU A 16 43.87 14.64 -8.32
C GLU A 16 44.34 15.40 -9.58
N ARG A 17 43.61 15.31 -10.68
CA ARG A 17 43.96 15.95 -11.96
C ARG A 17 42.74 16.54 -12.63
N MET A 18 42.93 17.63 -13.37
CA MET A 18 41.95 18.16 -14.31
C MET A 18 41.45 17.05 -15.24
N ARG A 19 40.13 16.98 -15.40
CA ARG A 19 39.47 15.99 -16.26
C ARG A 19 38.61 16.72 -17.30
N PRO A 20 38.46 16.16 -18.52
CA PRO A 20 37.66 16.79 -19.59
C PRO A 20 36.18 16.88 -19.22
N ALA A 21 35.43 17.79 -19.85
CA ALA A 21 33.98 17.88 -19.66
C ALA A 21 33.27 16.62 -20.18
N ARG A 22 32.69 15.83 -19.26
CA ARG A 22 31.87 14.62 -19.54
C ARG A 22 31.10 14.21 -18.29
N ARG A 23 30.29 13.14 -18.39
CA ARG A 23 29.64 12.52 -17.24
C ARG A 23 30.64 11.76 -16.37
N TYR A 24 30.56 11.97 -15.06
CA TYR A 24 31.31 11.24 -14.05
C TYR A 24 30.34 10.51 -13.12
N GLU A 25 30.71 9.29 -12.73
CA GLU A 25 29.98 8.54 -11.72
C GLU A 25 30.85 8.39 -10.48
N LEU A 26 30.29 8.74 -9.33
CA LEU A 26 30.93 8.61 -8.04
C LEU A 26 30.08 7.67 -7.19
N ALA A 27 30.64 6.53 -6.83
CA ALA A 27 30.03 5.62 -5.88
C ALA A 27 30.62 5.83 -4.49
N TRP A 28 29.76 5.90 -3.48
CA TRP A 28 30.18 5.81 -2.09
C TRP A 28 29.83 4.44 -1.55
N ASP A 29 30.83 3.73 -1.03
CA ASP A 29 30.72 2.37 -0.49
C ASP A 29 30.19 2.33 0.96
N GLY A 30 29.80 3.48 1.51
CA GLY A 30 29.30 3.60 2.87
C GLY A 30 30.40 3.65 3.93
N ARG A 31 31.67 3.85 3.56
CA ARG A 31 32.80 3.95 4.49
C ARG A 31 33.35 5.37 4.60
N ASN A 32 33.96 5.71 5.73
CA ASN A 32 34.70 6.98 5.86
C ASN A 32 36.10 6.90 5.20
N ASP A 33 36.87 7.98 5.30
CA ASP A 33 38.26 8.03 4.82
C ASP A 33 39.19 7.03 5.53
N ALA A 34 38.88 6.65 6.78
CA ALA A 34 39.59 5.61 7.53
C ALA A 34 39.17 4.17 7.16
N GLY A 35 38.20 4.00 6.25
CA GLY A 35 37.68 2.69 5.85
C GLY A 35 36.64 2.09 6.82
N SER A 36 36.29 2.78 7.90
CA SER A 36 35.25 2.37 8.84
C SER A 36 33.86 2.51 8.20
N ILE A 37 33.00 1.54 8.44
CA ILE A 37 31.61 1.57 7.96
C ILE A 37 30.85 2.67 8.71
N MET A 38 30.24 3.57 7.96
CA MET A 38 29.42 4.64 8.52
C MET A 38 28.10 4.11 9.05
N ALA A 39 27.49 4.81 10.02
CA ALA A 39 26.18 4.46 10.53
C ALA A 39 25.10 4.46 9.43
N ASN A 40 23.98 3.78 9.65
CA ASN A 40 22.86 3.90 8.73
C ASN A 40 22.12 5.22 9.00
N GLY A 41 21.77 5.95 7.95
CA GLY A 41 21.16 7.26 8.10
C GLY A 41 21.33 8.14 6.86
N PRO A 42 20.78 9.36 6.92
CA PRO A 42 20.92 10.35 5.86
C PRO A 42 22.35 10.88 5.81
N TYR A 43 22.84 11.13 4.61
CA TYR A 43 24.11 11.76 4.29
C TYR A 43 23.90 12.74 3.14
N ARG A 44 24.74 13.77 3.06
CA ARG A 44 24.76 14.69 1.93
C ARG A 44 26.00 14.44 1.08
N ILE A 45 25.80 14.09 -0.18
CA ILE A 45 26.87 14.06 -1.17
C ILE A 45 26.97 15.45 -1.77
N ARG A 46 28.04 16.16 -1.43
CA ARG A 46 28.42 17.44 -2.03
C ARG A 46 29.47 17.19 -3.11
N VAL A 47 29.12 17.42 -4.36
CA VAL A 47 30.04 17.39 -5.49
C VAL A 47 30.39 18.82 -5.85
N SER A 48 31.66 19.21 -5.70
CA SER A 48 32.14 20.47 -6.25
C SER A 48 33.06 20.22 -7.45
N ALA A 49 32.86 21.01 -8.49
CA ALA A 49 33.69 21.06 -9.68
C ALA A 49 34.16 22.50 -9.86
N ARG A 50 35.45 22.70 -10.05
CA ARG A 50 36.06 24.02 -10.21
C ARG A 50 36.88 24.06 -11.47
N ASP A 51 36.72 25.12 -12.26
CA ASP A 51 37.63 25.48 -13.33
C ASP A 51 38.47 26.71 -12.94
N ASP A 52 39.20 27.28 -13.91
CA ASP A 52 40.10 28.42 -13.69
C ASP A 52 39.34 29.71 -13.31
N THR A 53 38.02 29.75 -13.48
CA THR A 53 37.17 30.93 -13.33
C THR A 53 36.07 30.78 -12.28
N GLU A 54 35.47 29.60 -12.13
CA GLU A 54 34.26 29.38 -11.31
C GLU A 54 34.28 28.03 -10.58
N GLU A 55 33.53 27.95 -9.47
CA GLU A 55 33.21 26.70 -8.77
C GLU A 55 31.71 26.45 -8.83
N THR A 56 31.32 25.28 -9.33
CA THR A 56 29.94 24.76 -9.29
C THR A 56 29.83 23.72 -8.18
N VAL A 57 28.78 23.81 -7.36
CA VAL A 57 28.49 22.85 -6.30
C VAL A 57 27.11 22.25 -6.53
N VAL A 58 27.03 20.93 -6.52
CA VAL A 58 25.78 20.17 -6.53
C VAL A 58 25.71 19.33 -5.25
N GLU A 59 24.56 19.35 -4.59
CA GLU A 59 24.31 18.53 -3.40
C GLU A 59 23.17 17.55 -3.66
N ALA A 60 23.35 16.32 -3.19
CA ALA A 60 22.33 15.29 -3.19
C ALA A 60 22.22 14.66 -1.80
N LEU A 61 21.00 14.51 -1.29
CA LEU A 61 20.75 13.70 -0.10
C LEU A 61 20.72 12.22 -0.49
N VAL A 62 21.51 11.42 0.20
CA VAL A 62 21.51 9.96 0.08
C VAL A 62 21.24 9.35 1.45
N THR A 63 20.68 8.14 1.48
CA THR A 63 20.56 7.41 2.74
C THR A 63 21.37 6.13 2.66
N LYS A 64 22.27 5.94 3.61
CA LYS A 64 22.88 4.63 3.85
C LYS A 64 21.85 3.78 4.60
N ALA A 65 21.09 2.98 3.86
CA ALA A 65 20.12 2.05 4.42
C ALA A 65 20.81 0.73 4.82
N ARG A 66 20.22 0.03 5.81
CA ARG A 66 20.60 -1.36 6.10
C ARG A 66 20.22 -2.20 4.87
N TYR A 67 21.15 -2.95 4.30
CA TYR A 67 20.98 -3.68 3.04
C TYR A 67 19.92 -4.81 3.03
N VAL A 68 19.25 -5.09 4.15
CA VAL A 68 18.32 -6.20 4.28
C VAL A 68 17.07 -5.71 5.00
N LEU A 69 15.98 -5.51 4.25
CA LEU A 69 14.63 -5.68 4.77
C LEU A 69 14.51 -7.17 5.10
N TYR A 70 14.37 -7.51 6.37
CA TYR A 70 14.27 -8.90 6.81
C TYR A 70 12.90 -9.44 6.35
N PRO A 71 12.91 -10.27 5.30
CA PRO A 71 12.91 -11.73 5.44
C PRO A 71 14.12 -12.39 4.76
N PRO A 72 14.29 -13.72 4.91
CA PRO A 72 15.26 -14.52 4.15
C PRO A 72 15.24 -14.29 2.63
N ASP A 73 14.13 -13.79 2.08
CA ASP A 73 14.06 -13.20 0.72
C ASP A 73 13.43 -11.80 0.76
N PRO A 74 14.23 -10.72 0.72
CA PRO A 74 13.74 -9.33 0.67
C PRO A 74 12.81 -9.03 -0.52
N LYS A 75 12.95 -9.77 -1.64
CA LYS A 75 12.09 -9.60 -2.82
C LYS A 75 10.69 -10.16 -2.61
N ALA A 76 10.48 -10.94 -1.55
CA ALA A 76 9.19 -11.53 -1.24
C ALA A 76 8.21 -10.50 -0.66
N VAL A 77 8.69 -9.41 -0.04
CA VAL A 77 7.82 -8.41 0.61
C VAL A 77 7.47 -7.28 -0.36
N LEU A 78 6.19 -6.93 -0.40
CA LEU A 78 5.65 -5.79 -1.12
C LEU A 78 5.07 -4.78 -0.12
N ILE A 79 5.57 -3.55 -0.14
CA ILE A 79 5.09 -2.45 0.68
C ILE A 79 4.26 -1.52 -0.19
N ALA A 80 3.02 -1.24 0.21
CA ALA A 80 2.21 -0.18 -0.38
C ALA A 80 2.49 1.13 0.36
N ILE A 81 2.88 2.16 -0.38
CA ILE A 81 3.04 3.53 0.12
C ILE A 81 1.91 4.37 -0.48
N ASP A 82 1.17 5.04 0.38
CA ASP A 82 0.12 5.96 -0.01
C ASP A 82 0.53 7.38 0.41
N PRO A 83 1.16 8.17 -0.49
CA PRO A 83 1.27 9.59 -0.28
C PRO A 83 -0.14 10.19 -0.28
N GLY A 84 -0.61 10.61 0.89
CA GLY A 84 -1.95 11.19 1.05
C GLY A 84 -2.17 12.35 0.10
N HIS A 85 -3.43 12.60 -0.28
CA HIS A 85 -3.84 13.73 -1.13
C HIS A 85 -3.26 13.63 -2.56
N GLY A 86 -3.27 14.71 -3.34
CA GLY A 86 -2.77 14.79 -4.73
C GLY A 86 -3.66 15.67 -5.59
N SER A 87 -3.07 16.36 -6.58
CA SER A 87 -3.74 17.18 -7.61
C SER A 87 -4.98 17.94 -7.10
N THR A 88 -6.18 17.37 -7.32
CA THR A 88 -7.48 18.00 -7.04
C THR A 88 -7.71 18.17 -5.54
N TRP A 89 -7.14 17.26 -4.75
CA TRP A 89 -7.27 17.18 -3.30
C TRP A 89 -5.92 17.49 -2.68
N PRO A 90 -5.53 18.76 -2.45
CA PRO A 90 -4.18 19.11 -1.99
C PRO A 90 -3.90 18.78 -0.51
N GLY A 91 -4.94 18.37 0.23
CA GLY A 91 -4.90 18.24 1.69
C GLY A 91 -4.85 19.60 2.37
N ALA A 92 -4.19 19.66 3.51
CA ALA A 92 -3.92 20.93 4.18
C ALA A 92 -3.10 21.89 3.29
N VAL A 93 -3.48 23.17 3.28
CA VAL A 93 -2.73 24.22 2.58
C VAL A 93 -2.31 25.28 3.59
N ALA A 94 -1.01 25.51 3.70
CA ALA A 94 -0.44 26.51 4.60
C ALA A 94 -0.67 27.94 4.06
N PRO A 95 -0.58 28.99 4.92
CA PRO A 95 -0.77 30.37 4.50
C PRO A 95 0.15 30.85 3.36
N ASP A 96 1.31 30.21 3.17
CA ASP A 96 2.26 30.50 2.11
C ASP A 96 2.05 29.69 0.82
N GLY A 97 0.96 28.92 0.75
CA GLY A 97 0.60 28.07 -0.39
C GLY A 97 1.23 26.69 -0.40
N SER A 98 2.06 26.33 0.60
CA SER A 98 2.59 24.96 0.72
C SER A 98 1.45 23.96 0.88
N ARG A 99 1.42 22.91 0.06
CA ARG A 99 0.37 21.89 0.06
C ARG A 99 0.87 20.62 0.75
N GLU A 100 0.02 19.99 1.55
CA GLU A 100 0.31 18.73 2.22
C GLU A 100 0.69 17.63 1.20
N ALA A 101 -0.06 17.56 0.09
CA ALA A 101 0.16 16.61 -0.98
C ALA A 101 1.62 16.62 -1.52
N ASP A 102 2.26 17.79 -1.59
CA ASP A 102 3.63 17.94 -2.09
C ASP A 102 4.65 17.33 -1.12
N PHE A 103 4.47 17.57 0.18
CA PHE A 103 5.31 16.99 1.22
C PHE A 103 5.12 15.48 1.33
N ASN A 104 3.87 15.01 1.30
CA ASN A 104 3.54 13.59 1.35
C ASN A 104 4.19 12.83 0.18
N LEU A 105 4.14 13.41 -1.04
CA LEU A 105 4.75 12.82 -2.23
C LEU A 105 6.28 12.71 -2.11
N ASP A 106 6.95 13.80 -1.75
CA ASP A 106 8.41 13.81 -1.62
C ASP A 106 8.90 12.81 -0.55
N ILE A 107 8.22 12.74 0.60
CA ILE A 107 8.51 11.75 1.65
C ILE A 107 8.30 10.32 1.11
N GLY A 108 7.18 10.08 0.42
CA GLY A 108 6.86 8.78 -0.16
C GLY A 108 7.87 8.31 -1.20
N LEU A 109 8.33 9.20 -2.09
CA LEU A 109 9.34 8.90 -3.10
C LEU A 109 10.70 8.59 -2.46
N ARG A 110 11.09 9.31 -1.39
CA ARG A 110 12.31 8.99 -0.62
C ARG A 110 12.20 7.62 0.03
N LEU A 111 11.06 7.32 0.65
CA LEU A 111 10.81 6.02 1.30
C LEU A 111 10.88 4.89 0.27
N ARG A 112 10.24 5.06 -0.89
CA ARG A 112 10.30 4.11 -2.01
C ARG A 112 11.74 3.82 -2.41
N ALA A 113 12.54 4.85 -2.66
CA ALA A 113 13.94 4.68 -3.08
C ALA A 113 14.76 3.88 -2.06
N MET A 114 14.53 4.09 -0.77
CA MET A 114 15.19 3.33 0.30
C MET A 114 14.74 1.87 0.37
N LEU A 115 13.44 1.61 0.25
CA LEU A 115 12.89 0.25 0.27
C LEU A 115 13.33 -0.56 -0.96
N GLU A 116 13.28 0.03 -2.16
CA GLU A 116 13.78 -0.59 -3.40
C GLU A 116 15.29 -0.80 -3.36
N GLY A 117 16.06 0.17 -2.83
CA GLY A 117 17.50 0.03 -2.61
C GLY A 117 17.85 -1.11 -1.64
N ALA A 118 16.97 -1.41 -0.70
CA ALA A 118 17.04 -2.56 0.20
C ALA A 118 16.43 -3.85 -0.38
N ARG A 119 16.17 -3.88 -1.70
CA ARG A 119 15.61 -5.00 -2.48
C ARG A 119 14.15 -5.35 -2.15
N GLY A 120 13.46 -4.52 -1.38
CA GLY A 120 12.02 -4.62 -1.18
C GLY A 120 11.27 -4.23 -2.45
N ARG A 121 10.04 -4.70 -2.59
CA ARG A 121 9.14 -4.26 -3.66
C ARG A 121 8.23 -3.17 -3.12
N VAL A 122 7.96 -2.16 -3.93
CA VAL A 122 7.07 -1.06 -3.58
C VAL A 122 5.97 -0.92 -4.63
N VAL A 123 4.75 -0.67 -4.17
CA VAL A 123 3.69 -0.11 -4.99
C VAL A 123 3.30 1.23 -4.36
N MET A 124 3.05 2.25 -5.18
CA MET A 124 2.59 3.55 -4.70
C MET A 124 1.20 3.85 -5.25
N THR A 125 0.34 4.48 -4.45
CA THR A 125 -0.98 4.93 -4.90
C THR A 125 -0.89 6.06 -5.92
N ARG A 126 0.16 6.89 -5.81
CA ARG A 126 0.58 7.88 -6.81
C ARG A 126 2.08 8.10 -6.78
N THR A 127 2.65 8.51 -7.91
CA THR A 127 4.10 8.80 -8.04
C THR A 127 4.40 10.21 -8.55
N THR A 128 3.34 10.98 -8.85
CA THR A 128 3.36 12.37 -9.29
C THR A 128 2.31 13.16 -8.52
N ASP A 129 2.20 14.46 -8.76
CA ASP A 129 1.06 15.27 -8.29
C ASP A 129 -0.18 14.92 -9.12
N ALA A 130 -0.83 13.81 -8.75
CA ALA A 130 -2.01 13.26 -9.40
C ALA A 130 -2.95 12.70 -8.33
N ASP A 131 -4.24 12.63 -8.65
CA ASP A 131 -5.22 11.90 -7.86
C ASP A 131 -4.89 10.39 -7.89
N ALA A 132 -5.22 9.64 -6.84
CA ALA A 132 -5.08 8.18 -6.83
C ALA A 132 -6.14 7.52 -7.72
N ASN A 133 -7.29 8.18 -7.91
CA ASN A 133 -8.31 7.77 -8.86
C ASN A 133 -8.05 8.32 -10.27
N ASP A 134 -6.95 7.87 -10.89
CA ASP A 134 -6.56 8.23 -12.26
C ASP A 134 -6.39 6.95 -13.13
N PRO A 135 -7.17 6.77 -14.21
CA PRO A 135 -8.25 7.65 -14.68
C PRO A 135 -9.43 7.71 -13.71
N ALA A 136 -10.10 8.86 -13.70
CA ALA A 136 -11.27 9.13 -12.88
C ALA A 136 -12.40 8.13 -13.16
N TRP A 137 -12.89 7.49 -12.09
CA TRP A 137 -13.96 6.50 -12.14
C TRP A 137 -14.85 6.59 -10.90
N ASP A 138 -16.17 6.52 -11.10
CA ASP A 138 -17.17 6.34 -10.02
C ASP A 138 -17.01 4.93 -9.44
N ARG A 139 -16.40 4.85 -8.25
CA ARG A 139 -16.05 3.60 -7.60
C ARG A 139 -17.16 3.08 -6.70
N ASP A 140 -17.98 3.94 -6.11
CA ASP A 140 -19.07 3.49 -5.25
C ASP A 140 -20.43 3.38 -5.96
N GLY A 141 -20.49 3.79 -7.22
CA GLY A 141 -21.61 3.58 -8.14
C GLY A 141 -22.78 4.54 -7.91
N ASP A 142 -22.54 5.68 -7.28
CA ASP A 142 -23.56 6.67 -6.95
C ASP A 142 -23.84 7.68 -8.07
N GLY A 143 -23.09 7.58 -9.18
CA GLY A 143 -23.19 8.45 -10.35
C GLY A 143 -22.31 9.69 -10.29
N LEU A 144 -21.49 9.87 -9.24
CA LEU A 144 -20.59 11.00 -9.06
C LEU A 144 -19.12 10.53 -9.03
N ILE A 145 -18.20 11.48 -9.24
CA ILE A 145 -16.76 11.25 -9.03
C ILE A 145 -16.26 12.32 -8.07
N GLU A 146 -16.04 11.92 -6.83
CA GLU A 146 -15.72 12.81 -5.71
C GLU A 146 -14.47 12.34 -4.95
N TYR A 147 -14.15 13.04 -3.85
CA TYR A 147 -13.04 12.69 -2.98
C TYR A 147 -13.14 11.25 -2.43
N ARG A 148 -14.35 10.72 -2.28
CA ARG A 148 -14.56 9.36 -1.80
C ARG A 148 -14.08 8.29 -2.79
N ASP A 149 -14.14 8.56 -4.09
CA ASP A 149 -13.59 7.68 -5.11
C ASP A 149 -12.07 7.69 -5.11
N ASP A 150 -11.48 8.86 -4.87
CA ASP A 150 -10.04 8.98 -4.64
C ASP A 150 -9.61 8.16 -3.41
N LEU A 151 -10.33 8.28 -2.31
CA LEU A 151 -10.09 7.49 -1.10
C LEU A 151 -10.29 5.98 -1.35
N ALA A 152 -11.26 5.58 -2.16
CA ALA A 152 -11.48 4.17 -2.51
C ALA A 152 -10.38 3.61 -3.42
N ALA A 153 -9.81 4.42 -4.31
CA ALA A 153 -8.72 4.00 -5.19
C ALA A 153 -7.44 3.61 -4.43
N ARG A 154 -7.16 4.28 -3.31
CA ARG A 154 -5.89 4.11 -2.57
C ARG A 154 -5.71 2.68 -2.01
N PRO A 155 -6.67 2.10 -1.27
CA PRO A 155 -6.54 0.70 -0.85
C PRO A 155 -6.66 -0.29 -2.01
N ASP A 156 -7.41 0.03 -3.07
CA ASP A 156 -7.53 -0.83 -4.25
C ASP A 156 -6.16 -1.13 -4.84
N VAL A 157 -5.29 -0.11 -4.98
CA VAL A 157 -3.91 -0.28 -5.43
C VAL A 157 -3.14 -1.27 -4.57
N ALA A 158 -3.23 -1.13 -3.24
CA ALA A 158 -2.51 -2.00 -2.30
C ALA A 158 -3.05 -3.44 -2.31
N ASN A 159 -4.37 -3.60 -2.36
CA ASN A 159 -5.07 -4.87 -2.31
C ASN A 159 -4.87 -5.67 -3.59
N LEU A 160 -5.02 -5.05 -4.77
CA LEU A 160 -4.78 -5.68 -6.07
C LEU A 160 -3.32 -6.10 -6.24
N ALA A 161 -2.38 -5.30 -5.73
CA ALA A 161 -0.96 -5.65 -5.72
C ALA A 161 -0.64 -6.78 -4.71
N ARG A 162 -1.53 -7.01 -3.74
CA ARG A 162 -1.38 -7.92 -2.58
C ARG A 162 -0.17 -7.53 -1.74
N ALA A 163 -0.15 -6.27 -1.31
CA ALA A 163 0.88 -5.76 -0.41
C ALA A 163 0.85 -6.47 0.95
N ASP A 164 2.01 -6.57 1.60
CA ASP A 164 2.19 -7.15 2.93
C ASP A 164 2.00 -6.12 4.04
N VAL A 165 2.15 -4.83 3.70
CA VAL A 165 2.04 -3.66 4.57
C VAL A 165 1.52 -2.47 3.76
N PHE A 166 0.68 -1.64 4.38
CA PHE A 166 0.21 -0.36 3.84
C PHE A 166 0.63 0.82 4.73
N LEU A 167 1.18 1.87 4.13
CA LEU A 167 1.64 3.08 4.82
C LEU A 167 1.01 4.32 4.19
N ALA A 168 -0.03 4.88 4.80
CA ALA A 168 -0.52 6.21 4.45
C ALA A 168 0.35 7.28 5.12
N LEU A 169 0.90 8.18 4.31
CA LEU A 169 1.83 9.23 4.71
C LEU A 169 1.10 10.58 4.64
N HIS A 170 0.97 11.24 5.79
CA HIS A 170 0.28 12.51 5.94
C HIS A 170 1.06 13.51 6.80
N ASN A 171 0.64 14.76 6.72
CA ASN A 171 1.06 15.83 7.60
C ASN A 171 -0.15 16.66 8.04
N ASN A 172 -0.24 16.93 9.33
CA ASN A 172 -1.48 17.28 9.97
C ASN A 172 -1.80 18.78 9.82
N LEU A 173 -3.02 19.14 10.21
CA LEU A 173 -3.45 20.53 10.40
C LEU A 173 -4.32 20.62 11.64
N ALA A 174 -4.06 21.65 12.45
CA ALA A 174 -4.88 22.01 13.60
C ALA A 174 -5.37 23.46 13.46
N ILE A 175 -6.52 23.74 14.09
CA ILE A 175 -7.04 25.11 14.20
C ILE A 175 -6.05 26.00 14.98
N SER A 176 -5.46 25.47 16.06
CA SER A 176 -4.45 26.19 16.82
C SER A 176 -3.06 25.99 16.19
N PRO A 177 -2.34 27.07 15.83
CA PRO A 177 -1.01 26.98 15.23
C PRO A 177 0.10 26.59 16.23
N THR A 178 -0.26 26.38 17.50
CA THR A 178 0.68 25.92 18.55
C THR A 178 0.65 24.40 18.74
N VAL A 179 -0.28 23.69 18.11
CA VAL A 179 -0.36 22.23 18.15
C VAL A 179 0.60 21.67 17.10
N GLY A 180 1.44 20.72 17.51
CA GLY A 180 2.48 20.11 16.70
C GLY A 180 2.83 18.70 17.16
N GLY A 181 3.75 18.05 16.46
CA GLY A 181 4.33 16.74 16.78
C GLY A 181 3.66 15.55 16.09
N PRO A 182 4.32 14.38 16.04
CA PRO A 182 3.84 13.24 15.27
C PRO A 182 2.71 12.47 15.97
N SER A 183 1.82 11.88 15.18
CA SER A 183 0.89 10.81 15.60
C SER A 183 0.86 9.68 14.57
N THR A 184 0.57 8.45 15.02
CA THR A 184 0.39 7.32 14.12
C THR A 184 -0.91 6.59 14.43
N PHE A 185 -1.74 6.40 13.41
CA PHE A 185 -3.07 5.84 13.53
C PHE A 185 -3.13 4.42 12.98
N TYR A 186 -3.98 3.62 13.60
CA TYR A 186 -4.39 2.30 13.12
C TYR A 186 -5.87 2.06 13.41
N ASN A 187 -6.45 1.09 12.71
CA ASN A 187 -7.82 0.68 12.93
C ASN A 187 -7.89 -0.54 13.89
N PRO A 188 -8.61 -0.46 15.02
CA PRO A 188 -8.72 -1.55 15.99
C PRO A 188 -9.67 -2.68 15.57
N ASP A 189 -10.58 -2.42 14.63
CA ASP A 189 -11.67 -3.32 14.24
C ASP A 189 -11.30 -4.24 13.06
N ARG A 190 -9.99 -4.44 12.84
CA ARG A 190 -9.44 -5.37 11.85
C ARG A 190 -9.03 -6.68 12.53
N SER A 191 -9.18 -7.81 11.83
CA SER A 191 -8.71 -9.11 12.34
C SER A 191 -7.19 -9.12 12.61
N PHE A 192 -6.44 -8.34 11.84
CA PHE A 192 -5.00 -8.13 11.99
C PHE A 192 -4.64 -6.85 12.76
N SER A 193 -5.54 -6.29 13.57
CA SER A 193 -5.31 -5.01 14.26
C SER A 193 -4.11 -5.02 15.20
N ALA A 194 -3.77 -6.17 15.80
CA ALA A 194 -2.57 -6.33 16.61
C ALA A 194 -1.29 -6.04 15.81
N GLU A 195 -1.23 -6.48 14.55
CA GLU A 195 -0.12 -6.23 13.65
C GLU A 195 -0.07 -4.77 13.18
N SER A 196 -1.23 -4.16 12.89
CA SER A 196 -1.31 -2.73 12.58
C SER A 196 -0.86 -1.85 13.76
N ALA A 197 -1.28 -2.18 14.99
CA ALA A 197 -0.88 -1.48 16.20
C ALA A 197 0.63 -1.60 16.45
N ARG A 198 1.20 -2.78 16.21
CA ARG A 198 2.64 -3.03 16.33
C ARG A 198 3.44 -2.21 15.32
N LEU A 199 3.03 -2.22 14.05
CA LEU A 199 3.63 -1.38 13.01
C LEU A 199 3.54 0.11 13.37
N ALA A 200 2.37 0.57 13.82
CA ALA A 200 2.16 1.94 14.25
C ALA A 200 3.10 2.34 15.40
N GLY A 201 3.29 1.46 16.38
CA GLY A 201 4.23 1.66 17.48
C GLY A 201 5.68 1.82 17.02
N PHE A 202 6.12 1.03 16.04
CA PHE A 202 7.44 1.20 15.45
C PHE A 202 7.56 2.53 14.71
N VAL A 203 6.58 2.89 13.88
CA VAL A 203 6.59 4.15 13.14
C VAL A 203 6.64 5.34 14.10
N GLN A 204 5.74 5.39 15.09
CA GLN A 204 5.69 6.48 16.07
C GLN A 204 7.02 6.65 16.80
N ARG A 205 7.57 5.55 17.33
CA ARG A 205 8.82 5.59 18.09
C ARG A 205 10.00 6.08 17.24
N HIS A 206 10.15 5.56 16.02
CA HIS A 206 11.22 6.00 15.10
C HIS A 206 11.01 7.45 14.65
N MET A 207 9.76 7.89 14.47
CA MET A 207 9.43 9.26 14.09
C MET A 207 9.84 10.26 15.18
N VAL A 208 9.39 10.04 16.42
CA VAL A 208 9.73 10.88 17.57
C VAL A 208 11.25 10.93 17.77
N ALA A 209 11.93 9.78 17.73
CA ALA A 209 13.38 9.70 17.89
C ALA A 209 14.14 10.52 16.84
N ARG A 210 13.66 10.52 15.59
CA ARG A 210 14.25 11.30 14.49
C ARG A 210 13.97 12.80 14.63
N LEU A 211 12.75 13.18 14.98
CA LEU A 211 12.36 14.59 15.12
C LEU A 211 13.03 15.26 16.33
N LEU A 212 13.38 14.50 17.38
CA LEU A 212 14.14 15.01 18.52
C LEU A 212 15.51 15.59 18.15
N ALA A 213 16.09 15.21 16.99
CA ALA A 213 17.33 15.79 16.48
C ALA A 213 17.17 17.26 16.02
N TYR A 214 15.94 17.71 15.77
CA TYR A 214 15.61 19.07 15.31
C TYR A 214 15.02 19.95 16.41
N ARG A 215 15.07 19.49 17.68
CA ARG A 215 14.59 20.26 18.81
C ARG A 215 15.39 21.55 18.99
N THR A 216 14.74 22.57 19.51
CA THR A 216 15.35 23.85 19.93
C THR A 216 15.03 24.09 21.40
N ASP A 217 15.48 25.23 21.95
CA ASP A 217 15.12 25.64 23.31
C ASP A 217 13.61 25.93 23.46
N THR A 218 12.91 26.21 22.36
CA THR A 218 11.50 26.61 22.33
C THR A 218 10.58 25.61 21.66
N TRP A 219 11.11 24.58 21.00
CA TRP A 219 10.31 23.54 20.35
C TRP A 219 10.92 22.16 20.51
N ARG A 220 10.06 21.17 20.73
CA ARG A 220 10.37 19.74 20.65
C ARG A 220 9.14 19.01 20.11
N PRO A 221 9.28 17.86 19.42
CA PRO A 221 8.13 17.11 18.97
C PRO A 221 7.30 16.66 20.17
N TYR A 222 6.01 16.98 20.17
CA TYR A 222 5.06 16.41 21.12
C TYR A 222 4.62 15.03 20.61
N ASP A 223 4.85 14.00 21.41
CA ASP A 223 4.48 12.63 21.06
C ASP A 223 2.99 12.40 21.37
N HIS A 224 2.14 12.48 20.34
CA HIS A 224 0.70 12.15 20.48
C HIS A 224 0.45 10.64 20.61
N GLY A 225 1.48 9.81 20.39
CA GLY A 225 1.42 8.37 20.52
C GLY A 225 0.74 7.66 19.36
N VAL A 226 0.41 6.40 19.62
CA VAL A 226 -0.35 5.54 18.70
C VAL A 226 -1.84 5.69 19.02
N LEU A 227 -2.62 6.07 18.01
CA LEU A 227 -4.03 6.41 18.15
C LEU A 227 -4.91 5.44 17.36
N ARG A 228 -6.12 5.21 17.87
CA ARG A 228 -7.14 4.39 17.22
C ARG A 228 -8.07 5.28 16.42
N TYR A 229 -8.19 5.06 15.12
CA TYR A 229 -9.08 5.85 14.28
C TYR A 229 -9.50 5.12 13.01
N ASP A 230 -10.72 5.42 12.55
CA ASP A 230 -11.34 4.81 11.39
C ASP A 230 -11.15 5.67 10.14
N TYR A 231 -9.89 5.98 9.80
CA TYR A 231 -9.59 6.61 8.53
C TYR A 231 -10.06 5.74 7.37
N TYR A 232 -10.63 6.34 6.32
CA TYR A 232 -11.25 5.61 5.21
C TYR A 232 -10.37 4.47 4.67
N VAL A 233 -9.07 4.74 4.42
CA VAL A 233 -8.11 3.75 3.88
C VAL A 233 -7.81 2.58 4.84
N LEU A 234 -8.12 2.74 6.13
CA LEU A 234 -7.92 1.74 7.20
C LEU A 234 -9.23 1.18 7.77
N ALA A 235 -10.37 1.75 7.40
CA ALA A 235 -11.68 1.53 8.04
C ALA A 235 -12.10 0.04 8.02
N PRO A 236 -13.04 -0.40 8.87
CA PRO A 236 -13.67 -1.69 8.65
C PRO A 236 -14.50 -1.69 7.36
N TYR A 237 -14.71 -2.88 6.81
CA TYR A 237 -15.62 -3.06 5.67
C TYR A 237 -17.07 -3.01 6.16
N ALA A 238 -17.92 -2.18 5.56
CA ALA A 238 -19.28 -1.90 6.01
C ALA A 238 -20.26 -1.69 4.83
N PRO A 239 -20.78 -2.77 4.21
CA PRO A 239 -21.76 -2.69 3.13
C PRO A 239 -23.10 -2.06 3.59
N PRO A 240 -23.93 -1.46 2.69
CA PRO A 240 -23.80 -1.39 1.23
C PRO A 240 -22.92 -0.23 0.75
N ARG A 241 -22.51 0.66 1.65
CA ARG A 241 -21.43 1.61 1.38
C ARG A 241 -20.22 0.73 1.07
N LEU A 242 -19.44 1.01 0.04
CA LEU A 242 -18.29 0.18 -0.31
C LEU A 242 -17.03 0.75 0.34
N PRO A 243 -16.85 0.85 1.69
CA PRO A 243 -15.52 1.15 2.19
C PRO A 243 -14.66 -0.03 1.75
N ARG A 244 -13.61 0.31 1.02
CA ARG A 244 -12.67 -0.61 0.41
C ARG A 244 -11.42 -0.59 1.26
N PRO A 245 -11.37 -1.27 2.42
CA PRO A 245 -10.22 -1.11 3.29
C PRO A 245 -9.05 -1.94 2.82
N THR A 246 -7.88 -1.62 3.36
CA THR A 246 -6.68 -2.45 3.22
C THR A 246 -6.90 -3.86 3.77
N LEU A 247 -6.40 -4.86 3.07
CA LEU A 247 -6.47 -6.29 3.46
C LEU A 247 -5.22 -6.76 4.24
N MET A 248 -4.26 -5.87 4.43
CA MET A 248 -2.99 -6.07 5.13
C MET A 248 -2.85 -5.07 6.28
N PRO A 249 -1.93 -5.30 7.24
CA PRO A 249 -1.58 -4.34 8.27
C PRO A 249 -1.31 -2.96 7.66
N GLY A 250 -2.04 -1.97 8.16
CA GLY A 250 -2.08 -0.63 7.60
C GLY A 250 -2.04 0.42 8.69
N ILE A 251 -1.31 1.51 8.43
CA ILE A 251 -1.22 2.68 9.30
C ILE A 251 -1.42 3.97 8.50
N LEU A 252 -1.81 5.02 9.19
CA LEU A 252 -1.75 6.40 8.70
C LEU A 252 -0.87 7.18 9.67
N GLY A 253 0.25 7.72 9.20
CA GLY A 253 1.14 8.54 10.03
C GLY A 253 1.01 10.01 9.68
N GLU A 254 0.82 10.83 10.70
CA GLU A 254 0.85 12.29 10.65
C GLU A 254 2.20 12.73 11.20
N SER A 255 3.10 13.17 10.33
CA SER A 255 4.51 13.35 10.73
C SER A 255 4.75 14.68 11.46
N LEU A 256 4.18 15.77 10.96
CA LEU A 256 4.29 17.15 11.44
C LEU A 256 3.04 17.95 11.07
N PHE A 257 2.84 19.14 11.63
CA PHE A 257 1.68 20.00 11.38
C PHE A 257 2.01 21.17 10.43
N LEU A 258 1.29 21.30 9.30
CA LEU A 258 1.42 22.44 8.38
C LEU A 258 0.94 23.76 9.02
N SER A 259 0.01 23.68 9.98
CA SER A 259 -0.50 24.85 10.71
C SER A 259 0.50 25.41 11.72
N HIS A 260 1.51 24.64 12.13
CA HIS A 260 2.50 25.07 13.10
C HIS A 260 3.70 25.75 12.40
N PRO A 261 3.97 27.05 12.60
CA PRO A 261 4.95 27.79 11.80
C PRO A 261 6.36 27.18 11.79
N PHE A 262 6.83 26.67 12.94
CA PHE A 262 8.12 25.99 13.02
C PHE A 262 8.13 24.61 12.35
N GLU A 263 7.04 23.84 12.45
CA GLU A 263 6.99 22.51 11.83
C GLU A 263 6.82 22.62 10.32
N LEU A 264 6.09 23.63 9.84
CA LEU A 264 6.06 23.98 8.42
C LEU A 264 7.47 24.36 7.91
N SER A 265 8.25 25.14 8.66
CA SER A 265 9.62 25.45 8.25
C SER A 265 10.51 24.21 8.23
N LEU A 266 10.32 23.27 9.16
CA LEU A 266 10.96 21.95 9.12
C LEU A 266 10.53 21.14 7.89
N LEU A 267 9.22 21.05 7.58
CA LEU A 267 8.72 20.31 6.42
C LEU A 267 9.28 20.82 5.10
N LYS A 268 9.63 22.10 5.00
CA LYS A 268 10.27 22.68 3.82
C LYS A 268 11.73 22.26 3.64
N LEU A 269 12.39 21.77 4.68
CA LEU A 269 13.77 21.29 4.61
C LEU A 269 13.83 19.87 4.02
N PRO A 270 14.55 19.64 2.90
CA PRO A 270 14.70 18.31 2.31
C PRO A 270 15.28 17.26 3.28
N GLU A 271 16.17 17.67 4.18
CA GLU A 271 16.78 16.82 5.21
C GLU A 271 15.77 16.32 6.25
N VAL A 272 14.78 17.14 6.62
CA VAL A 272 13.71 16.73 7.54
C VAL A 272 12.81 15.72 6.85
N ARG A 273 12.41 15.97 5.60
CA ARG A 273 11.62 15.00 4.81
C ARG A 273 12.36 13.68 4.60
N GLN A 274 13.68 13.74 4.41
CA GLN A 274 14.53 12.54 4.41
C GLN A 274 14.51 11.83 5.77
N SER A 275 14.60 12.57 6.87
CA SER A 275 14.57 12.02 8.23
C SER A 275 13.24 11.31 8.53
N ILE A 276 12.11 11.90 8.11
CA ILE A 276 10.77 11.30 8.21
C ILE A 276 10.72 10.00 7.41
N ALA A 277 11.17 10.01 6.15
CA ALA A 277 11.21 8.79 5.33
C ALA A 277 12.09 7.70 5.97
N VAL A 278 13.22 8.08 6.59
CA VAL A 278 14.10 7.15 7.31
C VAL A 278 13.41 6.55 8.54
N ALA A 279 12.56 7.32 9.23
CA ALA A 279 11.77 6.81 10.35
C ALA A 279 10.83 5.68 9.89
N TYR A 280 10.08 5.90 8.81
CA TYR A 280 9.25 4.85 8.21
C TYR A 280 10.06 3.64 7.76
N TYR A 281 11.19 3.85 7.07
CA TYR A 281 12.06 2.77 6.62
C TYR A 281 12.53 1.89 7.77
N ASN A 282 13.03 2.50 8.85
CA ASN A 282 13.49 1.78 10.03
C ASN A 282 12.35 1.03 10.73
N ALA A 283 11.17 1.65 10.82
CA ALA A 283 9.99 1.03 11.41
C ALA A 283 9.52 -0.20 10.63
N VAL A 284 9.45 -0.10 9.30
CA VAL A 284 9.09 -1.23 8.41
C VAL A 284 10.13 -2.34 8.53
N ALA A 285 11.41 -2.00 8.50
CA ALA A 285 12.48 -2.99 8.63
C ALA A 285 12.41 -3.74 9.96
N GLU A 286 12.13 -3.03 11.06
CA GLU A 286 11.99 -3.65 12.38
C GLU A 286 10.70 -4.46 12.52
N TYR A 287 9.58 -3.96 11.98
CA TYR A 287 8.31 -4.66 11.93
C TYR A 287 8.44 -6.01 11.22
N LEU A 288 8.97 -6.00 9.99
CA LEU A 288 9.15 -7.21 9.19
C LEU A 288 10.18 -8.16 9.82
N ALA A 289 11.23 -7.64 10.46
CA ALA A 289 12.22 -8.45 11.17
C ALA A 289 11.62 -9.26 12.31
N GLY A 290 10.61 -8.71 12.98
CA GLY A 290 9.96 -9.36 14.10
C GLY A 290 8.66 -10.06 13.74
N ARG A 291 8.28 -10.19 12.46
CA ARG A 291 7.01 -10.80 12.04
C ARG A 291 7.19 -12.31 11.85
N PRO A 292 6.85 -13.16 12.85
CA PRO A 292 6.86 -14.60 12.64
C PRO A 292 5.75 -14.98 11.66
N ASP A 293 5.99 -16.01 10.86
CA ASP A 293 4.93 -16.73 10.15
C ASP A 293 4.10 -15.87 9.20
N ALA A 294 4.66 -15.58 8.02
CA ALA A 294 3.93 -14.99 6.92
C ALA A 294 4.02 -15.85 5.65
N ALA A 295 3.00 -15.73 4.81
CA ALA A 295 2.96 -16.41 3.51
C ALA A 295 2.54 -15.45 2.40
N GLY A 296 3.11 -15.66 1.22
CA GLY A 296 2.65 -15.04 -0.01
C GLY A 296 1.86 -16.02 -0.84
N TYR A 297 0.75 -15.57 -1.40
CA TYR A 297 -0.09 -16.40 -2.26
C TYR A 297 -0.13 -15.90 -3.70
N ARG A 298 -0.17 -16.84 -4.64
CA ARG A 298 -0.53 -16.64 -6.04
C ARG A 298 -1.34 -17.84 -6.50
N GLY A 299 -2.28 -17.66 -7.41
CA GLY A 299 -3.05 -18.79 -7.90
C GLY A 299 -4.11 -18.38 -8.90
N SER A 300 -4.86 -19.38 -9.34
CA SER A 300 -5.98 -19.24 -10.27
C SER A 300 -6.98 -20.36 -10.03
N LEU A 301 -8.22 -20.13 -10.46
CA LEU A 301 -9.22 -21.19 -10.58
C LEU A 301 -9.06 -21.89 -11.94
N SER A 302 -9.58 -23.10 -12.04
CA SER A 302 -9.76 -23.83 -13.30
C SER A 302 -10.58 -23.05 -14.34
N THR A 303 -11.55 -22.27 -13.88
CA THR A 303 -12.36 -21.32 -14.65
C THR A 303 -12.88 -20.22 -13.73
N GLU A 304 -13.14 -19.03 -14.25
CA GLU A 304 -13.79 -17.92 -13.52
C GLU A 304 -15.32 -17.92 -13.70
N LEU A 305 -15.86 -18.85 -14.50
CA LEU A 305 -17.28 -19.05 -14.75
C LEU A 305 -17.63 -20.53 -14.57
N ALA A 306 -18.61 -20.82 -13.72
CA ALA A 306 -19.06 -22.19 -13.44
C ALA A 306 -20.59 -22.27 -13.28
N ARG A 307 -21.14 -23.48 -13.31
CA ARG A 307 -22.51 -23.75 -12.84
C ARG A 307 -22.51 -23.92 -11.32
N PRO A 308 -23.63 -23.62 -10.64
CA PRO A 308 -23.76 -23.92 -9.23
C PRO A 308 -23.51 -25.40 -8.94
N GLY A 309 -22.65 -25.69 -7.95
CA GLY A 309 -22.26 -27.07 -7.61
C GLY A 309 -21.40 -27.79 -8.65
N GLU A 310 -20.81 -27.09 -9.63
CA GLU A 310 -19.87 -27.69 -10.58
C GLU A 310 -18.54 -28.04 -9.91
N ALA A 311 -17.96 -29.19 -10.29
CA ALA A 311 -16.65 -29.59 -9.79
C ALA A 311 -15.57 -28.66 -10.37
N MET A 312 -14.78 -28.05 -9.49
CA MET A 312 -13.74 -27.10 -9.81
C MET A 312 -12.42 -27.48 -9.15
N SER A 313 -11.33 -26.85 -9.60
CA SER A 313 -10.06 -26.83 -8.88
C SER A 313 -9.47 -25.42 -8.76
N ALA A 314 -8.67 -25.22 -7.73
CA ALA A 314 -7.81 -24.05 -7.55
C ALA A 314 -6.33 -24.48 -7.50
N SER A 315 -5.50 -23.82 -8.32
CA SER A 315 -4.05 -23.95 -8.28
C SER A 315 -3.48 -22.82 -7.43
N VAL A 316 -2.91 -23.14 -6.26
CA VAL A 316 -2.40 -22.14 -5.31
C VAL A 316 -0.92 -22.39 -5.05
N ARG A 317 -0.10 -21.38 -5.37
CA ARG A 317 1.29 -21.27 -4.93
C ARG A 317 1.35 -20.56 -3.59
N VAL A 318 1.82 -21.27 -2.57
CA VAL A 318 2.13 -20.73 -1.24
C VAL A 318 3.63 -20.52 -1.14
N THR A 319 4.06 -19.32 -0.74
CA THR A 319 5.47 -18.94 -0.55
C THR A 319 5.72 -18.65 0.92
N ALA A 320 6.70 -19.31 1.54
CA ALA A 320 7.09 -19.06 2.93
C ALA A 320 7.82 -17.73 3.06
N ARG A 321 7.20 -16.74 3.71
CA ARG A 321 7.76 -15.39 3.94
C ARG A 321 8.16 -15.21 5.40
N GLY A 322 9.02 -16.09 5.91
CA GLY A 322 9.47 -16.05 7.31
C GLY A 322 8.84 -17.10 8.22
N MET A 323 8.17 -18.12 7.66
CA MET A 323 7.74 -19.29 8.42
C MET A 323 8.96 -20.03 8.98
N SER A 324 8.96 -20.31 10.29
CA SER A 324 10.01 -21.13 10.91
C SER A 324 9.75 -22.64 10.75
N SER A 325 8.48 -23.04 10.69
CA SER A 325 7.99 -24.36 10.26
C SER A 325 6.53 -24.24 9.81
N ALA A 326 6.13 -25.05 8.83
CA ALA A 326 4.74 -25.17 8.41
C ALA A 326 4.08 -26.47 8.92
N ALA A 327 4.68 -27.15 9.89
CA ALA A 327 4.18 -28.42 10.42
C ALA A 327 2.77 -28.27 11.00
N GLY A 328 1.83 -29.08 10.49
CA GLY A 328 0.43 -29.08 10.93
C GLY A 328 -0.43 -27.95 10.36
N TRP A 329 0.10 -27.15 9.43
CA TRP A 329 -0.65 -26.08 8.77
C TRP A 329 -1.48 -26.65 7.62
N THR A 330 -2.64 -26.05 7.33
CA THR A 330 -3.49 -26.45 6.21
C THR A 330 -3.80 -25.26 5.32
N LEU A 331 -3.76 -25.46 4.00
CA LEU A 331 -4.29 -24.50 3.05
C LEU A 331 -5.79 -24.76 2.90
N ASP A 332 -6.61 -23.80 3.29
CA ASP A 332 -8.06 -23.91 3.28
C ASP A 332 -8.64 -22.98 2.21
N LEU A 333 -9.64 -23.49 1.49
CA LEU A 333 -10.46 -22.73 0.55
C LEU A 333 -11.81 -22.41 1.17
N HIS A 334 -12.25 -21.17 1.02
CA HIS A 334 -13.58 -20.73 1.42
C HIS A 334 -14.24 -19.88 0.33
N ALA A 335 -15.56 -19.82 0.31
CA ALA A 335 -16.34 -18.94 -0.56
C ALA A 335 -17.07 -17.86 0.25
N VAL A 336 -16.97 -16.63 -0.21
CA VAL A 336 -17.80 -15.50 0.26
C VAL A 336 -18.50 -14.87 -0.94
N PRO A 337 -19.71 -14.31 -0.77
CA PRO A 337 -20.30 -13.44 -1.77
C PRO A 337 -19.32 -12.30 -2.11
N ALA A 338 -19.17 -11.98 -3.39
CA ALA A 338 -18.21 -10.97 -3.82
C ALA A 338 -18.72 -9.54 -3.56
N ALA A 339 -17.79 -8.67 -3.18
CA ALA A 339 -17.90 -7.24 -3.47
C ALA A 339 -17.24 -6.92 -4.81
N VAL A 340 -17.47 -5.72 -5.35
CA VAL A 340 -17.09 -5.29 -6.72
C VAL A 340 -15.66 -5.68 -7.15
N LEU A 341 -14.68 -5.71 -6.23
CA LEU A 341 -13.28 -6.02 -6.55
C LEU A 341 -12.66 -7.12 -5.67
N TYR A 342 -12.98 -7.13 -4.37
CA TYR A 342 -12.47 -8.07 -3.38
C TYR A 342 -13.36 -8.05 -2.14
N ASP A 343 -13.31 -9.08 -1.31
CA ASP A 343 -13.96 -9.11 -0.02
C ASP A 343 -13.07 -8.53 1.10
N GLY A 344 -13.51 -7.41 1.66
CA GLY A 344 -12.89 -6.74 2.81
C GLY A 344 -13.53 -7.07 4.17
N SER A 345 -14.58 -7.89 4.20
CA SER A 345 -15.43 -8.13 5.38
C SER A 345 -14.73 -8.82 6.54
N GLY A 346 -13.59 -9.48 6.28
CA GLY A 346 -12.96 -10.38 7.24
C GLY A 346 -13.73 -11.69 7.46
N SER A 347 -14.89 -11.88 6.81
CA SER A 347 -15.63 -13.13 6.85
C SER A 347 -14.79 -14.27 6.29
N ARG A 348 -14.83 -15.43 6.96
CA ARG A 348 -14.18 -16.64 6.47
C ARG A 348 -14.92 -17.21 5.27
N GLY A 349 -16.25 -17.19 5.31
CA GLY A 349 -17.11 -17.76 4.28
C GLY A 349 -17.40 -19.25 4.47
N GLU A 350 -18.07 -19.83 3.49
CA GLU A 350 -18.39 -21.27 3.44
C GLU A 350 -17.13 -22.08 3.12
N PRO A 351 -16.80 -23.14 3.88
CA PRO A 351 -15.64 -23.97 3.58
C PRO A 351 -15.87 -24.79 2.29
N LEU A 352 -14.87 -24.79 1.42
CA LEU A 352 -14.93 -25.48 0.12
C LEU A 352 -13.96 -26.66 0.02
N GLY A 353 -12.81 -26.57 0.68
CA GLY A 353 -11.78 -27.59 0.62
C GLY A 353 -10.60 -27.27 1.53
N SER A 354 -9.80 -28.27 1.85
CA SER A 354 -8.60 -28.12 2.66
C SER A 354 -7.55 -29.12 2.22
N MET A 355 -6.28 -28.72 2.29
CA MET A 355 -5.15 -29.60 2.00
C MET A 355 -4.00 -29.32 2.98
N PRO A 356 -3.40 -30.34 3.60
CA PRO A 356 -2.22 -30.16 4.44
C PRO A 356 -1.08 -29.49 3.67
N LEU A 357 -0.50 -28.45 4.26
CA LEU A 357 0.66 -27.78 3.71
C LEU A 357 1.90 -28.63 4.04
N PRO A 358 2.75 -28.98 3.05
CA PRO A 358 4.02 -29.62 3.35
C PRO A 358 4.92 -28.65 4.13
N ASP A 359 5.93 -29.17 4.82
CA ASP A 359 6.90 -28.31 5.49
C ASP A 359 7.67 -27.47 4.45
N LEU A 360 7.79 -26.17 4.71
CA LEU A 360 8.40 -25.21 3.78
C LEU A 360 9.53 -24.47 4.47
N ALA A 361 10.73 -24.58 3.91
CA ALA A 361 11.82 -23.73 4.33
C ALA A 361 11.53 -22.26 3.99
N PRO A 362 12.01 -21.30 4.79
CA PRO A 362 11.83 -19.88 4.51
C PRO A 362 12.29 -19.51 3.08
N GLY A 363 11.51 -18.72 2.36
CA GLY A 363 11.76 -18.30 0.98
C GLY A 363 11.35 -19.32 -0.09
N THR A 364 11.03 -20.56 0.28
CA THR A 364 10.59 -21.58 -0.69
C THR A 364 9.10 -21.46 -1.00
N SER A 365 8.68 -22.11 -2.09
CA SER A 365 7.27 -22.17 -2.48
C SER A 365 6.84 -23.60 -2.81
N VAL A 366 5.57 -23.88 -2.58
CA VAL A 366 4.87 -25.09 -3.08
C VAL A 366 3.66 -24.67 -3.90
N ARG A 367 3.36 -25.44 -4.94
CA ARG A 367 2.09 -25.37 -5.66
C ARG A 367 1.20 -26.51 -5.17
N MET A 368 -0.04 -26.17 -4.84
CA MET A 368 -1.07 -27.09 -4.36
C MET A 368 -2.27 -27.00 -5.29
N GLU A 369 -2.85 -28.16 -5.60
CA GLU A 369 -4.07 -28.26 -6.39
C GLU A 369 -5.18 -28.78 -5.48
N ILE A 370 -6.21 -27.96 -5.26
CA ILE A 370 -7.33 -28.30 -4.38
C ILE A 370 -8.60 -28.40 -5.23
N GLY A 371 -9.21 -29.58 -5.26
CA GLY A 371 -10.53 -29.78 -5.84
C GLY A 371 -11.63 -29.34 -4.88
N PHE A 372 -12.68 -28.70 -5.40
CA PHE A 372 -13.84 -28.25 -4.62
C PHE A 372 -15.09 -28.20 -5.50
N GLN A 373 -16.26 -27.95 -4.90
CA GLN A 373 -17.51 -27.71 -5.65
C GLN A 373 -17.81 -26.20 -5.65
N ALA A 374 -18.19 -25.66 -6.81
CA ALA A 374 -18.63 -24.28 -6.91
C ALA A 374 -19.82 -24.00 -5.96
N PRO A 375 -19.95 -22.78 -5.41
CA PRO A 375 -21.08 -22.42 -4.56
C PRO A 375 -22.43 -22.82 -5.17
N SER A 376 -23.34 -23.33 -4.34
CA SER A 376 -24.62 -23.89 -4.76
C SER A 376 -25.63 -22.86 -5.27
N ALA A 377 -25.39 -21.57 -5.03
CA ALA A 377 -26.19 -20.48 -5.53
C ALA A 377 -25.49 -19.75 -6.69
N ALA A 378 -26.27 -19.28 -7.66
CA ALA A 378 -25.80 -18.38 -8.71
C ALA A 378 -25.42 -17.02 -8.13
N GLY A 379 -24.39 -16.38 -8.67
CA GLY A 379 -23.92 -15.08 -8.24
C GLY A 379 -22.42 -14.89 -8.43
N THR A 380 -21.91 -13.76 -7.95
CA THR A 380 -20.47 -13.47 -7.93
C THR A 380 -19.91 -13.81 -6.55
N TRP A 381 -18.78 -14.51 -6.55
CA TRP A 381 -18.11 -15.05 -5.37
C TRP A 381 -16.64 -14.67 -5.38
N ILE A 382 -16.07 -14.59 -4.18
CA ILE A 382 -14.63 -14.64 -3.98
C ILE A 382 -14.29 -15.98 -3.33
N ILE A 383 -13.45 -16.75 -4.01
CA ILE A 383 -12.81 -17.93 -3.45
C ILE A 383 -11.54 -17.47 -2.73
N LYS A 384 -11.54 -17.60 -1.41
CA LYS A 384 -10.42 -17.27 -0.56
C LYS A 384 -9.53 -18.49 -0.34
N ALA A 385 -8.23 -18.34 -0.55
CA ALA A 385 -7.24 -19.32 -0.12
C ALA A 385 -6.39 -18.73 1.00
N ASP A 386 -6.38 -19.38 2.15
CA ASP A 386 -5.62 -18.93 3.32
C ASP A 386 -5.09 -20.12 4.11
N VAL A 387 -4.02 -19.90 4.85
CA VAL A 387 -3.38 -20.95 5.64
C VAL A 387 -3.88 -20.88 7.08
N ARG A 388 -4.44 -22.00 7.54
CA ARG A 388 -4.83 -22.23 8.91
C ARG A 388 -3.68 -22.84 9.69
N LEU A 389 -3.47 -22.29 10.88
CA LEU A 389 -2.44 -22.66 11.84
C LEU A 389 -2.97 -23.77 12.78
N PRO A 390 -2.07 -24.47 13.51
CA PRO A 390 -2.47 -25.53 14.44
C PRO A 390 -3.37 -25.07 15.59
N ASP A 391 -3.31 -23.78 15.94
CA ASP A 391 -4.18 -23.15 16.94
C ASP A 391 -5.56 -22.75 16.39
N GLY A 392 -5.82 -23.02 15.11
CA GLY A 392 -7.07 -22.70 14.42
C GLY A 392 -7.16 -21.27 13.87
N SER A 393 -6.19 -20.40 14.17
CA SER A 393 -6.11 -19.06 13.57
C SER A 393 -5.60 -19.11 12.13
N TYR A 394 -5.77 -18.03 11.38
CA TYR A 394 -5.29 -17.95 10.00
C TYR A 394 -4.17 -16.92 9.85
N LEU A 395 -3.33 -17.10 8.82
CA LEU A 395 -2.27 -16.14 8.52
C LEU A 395 -2.82 -14.74 8.19
N SER A 396 -4.05 -14.62 7.68
CA SER A 396 -4.70 -13.32 7.51
C SER A 396 -5.08 -12.62 8.81
N ASP A 397 -5.30 -13.34 9.91
CA ASP A 397 -5.43 -12.74 11.25
C ASP A 397 -4.08 -12.19 11.74
N ARG A 398 -2.97 -12.72 11.20
CA ARG A 398 -1.60 -12.25 11.42
C ARG A 398 -1.11 -11.34 10.29
N GLY A 399 -2.06 -10.76 9.57
CA GLY A 399 -1.86 -9.74 8.55
C GLY A 399 -1.33 -10.21 7.20
N SER A 400 -1.22 -11.52 6.95
CA SER A 400 -0.84 -12.03 5.61
C SER A 400 -2.12 -12.15 4.78
N PRO A 401 -2.39 -11.26 3.82
CA PRO A 401 -3.69 -11.23 3.17
C PRO A 401 -3.97 -12.55 2.46
N ALA A 402 -5.17 -13.11 2.66
CA ALA A 402 -5.60 -14.30 1.94
C ALA A 402 -5.60 -14.04 0.42
N LEU A 403 -5.32 -15.07 -0.37
CA LEU A 403 -5.56 -15.00 -1.81
C LEU A 403 -7.06 -14.86 -2.04
N GLN A 404 -7.45 -13.95 -2.92
CA GLN A 404 -8.84 -13.78 -3.34
C GLN A 404 -8.93 -14.02 -4.85
N LEU A 405 -9.76 -14.97 -5.25
CA LEU A 405 -9.97 -15.37 -6.64
C LEU A 405 -11.45 -15.16 -7.01
N PRO A 406 -11.78 -14.31 -7.98
CA PRO A 406 -13.16 -14.10 -8.39
C PRO A 406 -13.72 -15.35 -9.10
N LEU A 407 -14.99 -15.62 -8.87
CA LEU A 407 -15.77 -16.68 -9.52
C LEU A 407 -17.19 -16.19 -9.75
N THR A 408 -17.73 -16.39 -10.95
CA THR A 408 -19.14 -16.19 -11.23
C THR A 408 -19.80 -17.56 -11.42
N THR A 409 -20.89 -17.81 -10.68
CA THR A 409 -21.74 -18.98 -10.90
C THR A 409 -23.01 -18.54 -11.62
N VAL A 410 -23.31 -19.18 -12.75
CA VAL A 410 -24.53 -18.92 -13.53
C VAL A 410 -25.39 -20.18 -13.59
N SER A 411 -26.65 -20.05 -13.18
CA SER A 411 -27.66 -21.07 -13.51
C SER A 411 -27.72 -21.18 -15.03
N ALA A 412 -27.74 -22.40 -15.58
CA ALA A 412 -27.96 -22.59 -17.00
C ALA A 412 -29.22 -21.80 -17.41
N GLU A 413 -29.14 -21.00 -18.48
CA GLU A 413 -30.34 -20.38 -19.04
C GLU A 413 -31.41 -21.47 -19.25
N PRO A 414 -32.70 -21.18 -19.02
CA PRO A 414 -33.73 -22.08 -19.50
C PRO A 414 -33.49 -22.24 -20.99
N SER A 415 -33.25 -23.49 -21.42
CA SER A 415 -33.23 -23.90 -22.82
C SER A 415 -34.22 -23.06 -23.60
N THR A 416 -33.76 -22.29 -24.58
CA THR A 416 -34.64 -21.68 -25.58
C THR A 416 -35.37 -22.82 -26.28
N ALA A 417 -36.57 -23.15 -25.79
CA ALA A 417 -37.51 -23.91 -26.57
C ALA A 417 -37.72 -23.12 -27.86
N PRO A 418 -37.64 -23.74 -29.05
CA PRO A 418 -37.92 -23.01 -30.28
C PRO A 418 -39.33 -22.42 -30.17
N GLU A 419 -39.46 -21.12 -30.46
CA GLU A 419 -40.75 -20.45 -30.50
C GLU A 419 -41.72 -21.28 -31.35
N PRO A 420 -42.99 -21.44 -30.93
CA PRO A 420 -43.98 -22.03 -31.81
C PRO A 420 -44.10 -21.16 -33.05
N SER A 421 -43.96 -21.76 -34.22
CA SER A 421 -44.13 -21.12 -35.52
C SER A 421 -45.43 -20.30 -35.54
N VAL A 422 -45.31 -18.98 -35.47
CA VAL A 422 -46.44 -18.07 -35.67
C VAL A 422 -46.82 -18.19 -37.13
N GLY A 423 -47.99 -18.80 -37.38
CA GLY A 423 -48.60 -18.84 -38.69
C GLY A 423 -48.78 -17.43 -39.23
N THR A 424 -48.37 -17.22 -40.47
CA THR A 424 -48.60 -15.99 -41.22
C THR A 424 -50.10 -15.70 -41.34
N THR A 425 -50.62 -14.81 -40.50
CA THR A 425 -51.84 -14.05 -40.78
C THR A 425 -51.44 -12.67 -41.30
N LEU A 426 -51.81 -12.41 -42.56
CA LEU A 426 -51.65 -11.12 -43.23
C LEU A 426 -52.32 -10.00 -42.41
N PRO A 427 -51.72 -8.79 -42.35
CA PRO A 427 -52.35 -7.65 -41.68
C PRO A 427 -53.54 -7.12 -42.48
N PRO A 428 -54.65 -6.70 -41.83
CA PRO A 428 -55.72 -5.97 -42.49
C PRO A 428 -55.30 -4.52 -42.83
N GLU A 429 -55.83 -4.01 -43.95
CA GLU A 429 -55.53 -2.69 -44.52
C GLU A 429 -55.82 -1.51 -43.57
N PRO A 430 -55.08 -0.39 -43.68
CA PRO A 430 -55.24 0.77 -42.81
C PRO A 430 -56.48 1.61 -43.14
N SER A 431 -57.22 2.00 -42.10
CA SER A 431 -58.32 2.97 -42.17
C SER A 431 -57.82 4.43 -42.28
N PRO A 432 -58.56 5.33 -42.95
CA PRO A 432 -58.09 6.65 -43.36
C PRO A 432 -58.03 7.70 -42.23
N GLU A 433 -57.06 8.62 -42.33
CA GLU A 433 -56.79 9.72 -41.40
C GLU A 433 -57.90 10.81 -41.37
N PRO A 434 -58.19 11.41 -40.19
CA PRO A 434 -58.99 12.62 -40.10
C PRO A 434 -58.15 13.91 -40.27
N SER A 435 -58.70 14.87 -41.02
CA SER A 435 -58.14 16.20 -41.32
C SER A 435 -58.19 17.20 -40.14
N PRO A 436 -57.40 18.30 -40.16
CA PRO A 436 -57.08 19.10 -38.98
C PRO A 436 -58.11 20.20 -38.67
N VAL A 437 -58.26 20.54 -37.40
CA VAL A 437 -59.02 21.71 -36.91
C VAL A 437 -58.07 22.61 -36.13
N GLY A 438 -58.07 23.89 -36.50
CA GLY A 438 -57.14 24.92 -36.02
C GLY A 438 -57.46 25.56 -34.66
N GLU A 439 -56.52 26.39 -34.23
CA GLU A 439 -56.48 27.22 -33.02
C GLU A 439 -57.63 28.24 -32.94
N PRO A 440 -57.85 28.81 -31.74
CA PRO A 440 -57.22 30.10 -31.45
C PRO A 440 -56.32 30.16 -30.21
#